data_AF-A0A2N3PI69-F1
#
_entry.id   AF-A0A2N3PI69-F1
#
_cell.length_a   1.000
_cell.length_b   1.000
_cell.length_c   1.000
_cell.angle_alpha   90.00
_cell.angle_beta   90.00
_cell.angle_gamma   90.00
#
_symmetry.space_group_name_H-M   'P 1'
#
loop_
_entity.id
_entity.type
_entity.pdbx_description
1 polymer ?
#
loop_
_entity_poly.entity_id
_entity_poly.type
_entity_poly.pdbx_seq_one_letter_code
_entity_poly.pdbx_strand_id
1 'polypeptide(L)'
;MTKTSISLVLAGMLLGSSLFAAQVNSTTSSASVSPVGNAGFQSTSYGRNSNTPSNLQGTEVGGDDIVIPNAPIITPSSIIEISAIGMGVAPESTVSPAQALALAKRAAIVDAYRQIGEKMYGIRVNAQDTVRDMMLKNSTVKTKVLAVIRNAEIVETVYKDGLCQVSMELKLDGKRWYRVLTGEQF
;
A
#
# COMPACT_ATOMS: atom_id res chain seq x y z
N MET A 1 44.66 23.45 60.24
CA MET A 1 44.25 24.23 59.05
C MET A 1 43.56 23.26 58.10
N THR A 2 42.28 23.00 58.36
CA THR A 2 41.06 23.56 57.71
C THR A 2 40.56 22.66 56.58
N LYS A 3 39.79 21.64 56.98
CA LYS A 3 38.84 20.92 56.12
C LYS A 3 37.61 21.82 55.95
N THR A 4 37.33 22.25 54.73
CA THR A 4 36.13 23.02 54.38
C THR A 4 34.99 22.06 54.07
N SER A 5 34.11 21.88 55.05
CA SER A 5 32.80 21.24 54.90
C SER A 5 31.84 22.24 54.28
N ILE A 6 31.27 21.92 53.12
CA ILE A 6 30.19 22.69 52.50
C ILE A 6 28.90 21.88 52.68
N SER A 7 28.02 22.38 53.52
CA SER A 7 26.63 21.95 53.69
C SER A 7 25.74 23.19 53.55
N LEU A 8 24.44 22.93 53.33
CA LEU A 8 23.31 23.88 53.19
C LEU A 8 23.18 24.49 51.77
N VAL A 9 22.00 24.59 51.12
CA VAL A 9 20.61 24.65 51.57
C VAL A 9 19.68 24.04 50.50
N LEU A 10 18.71 23.26 50.97
CA LEU A 10 17.52 22.82 50.27
C LEU A 10 16.61 24.04 49.96
N ALA A 11 16.52 24.46 48.70
CA ALA A 11 15.53 25.42 48.25
C ALA A 11 14.49 24.71 47.36
N GLY A 12 13.42 24.24 47.99
CA GLY A 12 12.23 23.79 47.30
C GLY A 12 11.50 25.00 46.69
N MET A 13 11.57 25.13 45.37
CA MET A 13 10.63 25.95 44.61
C MET A 13 9.54 25.04 44.05
N LEU A 14 8.40 25.02 44.74
CA LEU A 14 7.11 24.69 44.15
C LEU A 14 6.87 25.67 42.98
N LEU A 15 7.07 25.22 41.75
CA LEU A 15 6.43 25.83 40.59
C LEU A 15 5.13 25.09 40.34
N GLY A 16 4.06 25.85 40.50
CA GLY A 16 2.69 25.39 40.48
C GLY A 16 2.31 24.70 39.17
N SER A 17 1.40 23.75 39.34
CA SER A 17 0.52 23.19 38.33
C SER A 17 -0.05 24.26 37.40
N SER A 18 0.27 24.19 36.11
CA SER A 18 -0.64 24.62 35.06
C SER A 18 -1.03 23.40 34.24
N LEU A 19 -2.21 22.85 34.54
CA LEU A 19 -2.92 21.93 33.66
C LEU A 19 -3.09 22.60 32.30
N PHE A 20 -2.52 22.01 31.27
CA PHE A 20 -2.83 22.38 29.90
C PHE A 20 -4.13 21.67 29.51
N ALA A 21 -5.25 22.38 29.59
CA ALA A 21 -6.49 21.99 28.93
C ALA A 21 -6.36 22.32 27.44
N ALA A 22 -6.28 21.31 26.58
CA ALA A 22 -6.41 21.48 25.14
C ALA A 22 -7.88 21.83 24.82
N GLN A 23 -8.16 23.12 24.69
CA GLN A 23 -9.43 23.65 24.25
C GLN A 23 -9.55 23.52 22.73
N VAL A 24 -10.46 22.65 22.26
CA VAL A 24 -10.90 22.60 20.87
C VAL A 24 -11.63 23.90 20.57
N ASN A 25 -10.99 24.79 19.82
CA ASN A 25 -11.62 26.03 19.36
C ASN A 25 -12.00 25.89 17.89
N SER A 26 -13.26 25.54 17.65
CA SER A 26 -13.93 25.72 16.37
C SER A 26 -14.37 27.18 16.23
N THR A 27 -13.71 27.94 15.35
CA THR A 27 -14.19 29.25 14.87
C THR A 27 -13.63 29.45 13.46
N THR A 28 -14.34 29.03 12.42
CA THR A 28 -15.29 29.84 11.62
C THR A 28 -14.77 31.25 11.32
N SER A 29 -14.00 31.38 10.25
CA SER A 29 -13.82 32.65 9.54
C SER A 29 -14.78 32.66 8.34
N SER A 30 -15.84 33.44 8.49
CA SER A 30 -16.86 33.74 7.50
C SER A 30 -16.29 34.67 6.41
N ALA A 31 -16.27 34.19 5.17
CA ALA A 31 -16.23 35.05 3.99
C ALA A 31 -17.59 34.92 3.26
N SER A 32 -18.22 36.07 3.08
CA SER A 32 -19.55 36.29 2.54
C SER A 32 -19.63 36.07 1.02
N VAL A 33 -20.57 35.25 0.57
CA VAL A 33 -21.19 35.38 -0.75
C VAL A 33 -22.66 34.94 -0.65
N SER A 34 -23.56 35.85 -1.03
CA SER A 34 -25.02 35.75 -0.91
C SER A 34 -25.64 34.61 -1.74
N PRO A 35 -26.87 34.16 -1.42
CA PRO A 35 -27.46 32.94 -1.95
C PRO A 35 -28.21 33.17 -3.27
N VAL A 36 -27.98 32.32 -4.26
CA VAL A 36 -28.81 32.22 -5.46
C VAL A 36 -29.31 30.79 -5.59
N GLY A 37 -30.63 30.64 -5.57
CA GLY A 37 -31.33 29.60 -6.33
C GLY A 37 -31.50 28.24 -5.66
N ASN A 38 -32.72 27.99 -5.20
CA ASN A 38 -33.29 26.68 -4.91
C ASN A 38 -33.30 25.79 -6.16
N ALA A 39 -32.63 24.63 -6.14
CA ALA A 39 -32.88 23.52 -7.07
C ALA A 39 -32.54 22.18 -6.38
N GLY A 40 -33.53 21.30 -6.33
CA GLY A 40 -33.46 19.99 -5.67
C GLY A 40 -32.41 19.06 -6.28
N PHE A 41 -31.85 18.20 -5.42
CA PHE A 41 -30.91 17.16 -5.81
C PHE A 41 -31.66 16.00 -6.46
N GLN A 42 -31.37 15.73 -7.73
CA GLN A 42 -31.74 14.49 -8.41
C GLN A 42 -30.45 13.75 -8.76
N SER A 43 -30.38 12.49 -8.35
CA SER A 43 -29.24 11.59 -8.54
C SER A 43 -28.99 11.34 -10.02
N THR A 44 -27.77 11.62 -10.51
CA THR A 44 -27.32 11.20 -11.84
C THR A 44 -25.91 10.63 -11.77
N SER A 45 -25.81 9.37 -12.16
CA SER A 45 -24.59 8.58 -12.31
C SER A 45 -23.63 9.18 -13.34
N TYR A 46 -22.39 9.45 -12.95
CA TYR A 46 -21.35 9.92 -13.86
C TYR A 46 -20.85 8.79 -14.78
N GLY A 47 -20.98 9.05 -16.09
CA GLY A 47 -20.57 8.19 -17.18
C GLY A 47 -19.06 8.02 -17.32
N ARG A 48 -18.67 6.80 -17.69
CA ARG A 48 -17.32 6.38 -18.03
C ARG A 48 -17.02 6.84 -19.47
N ASN A 49 -15.88 7.50 -19.67
CA ASN A 49 -15.42 8.07 -20.94
C ASN A 49 -15.45 7.05 -22.11
N SER A 50 -16.12 7.40 -23.20
CA SER A 50 -16.31 6.58 -24.40
C SER A 50 -15.48 7.11 -25.57
N ASN A 51 -14.28 6.54 -25.76
CA ASN A 51 -13.56 6.62 -27.02
C ASN A 51 -13.67 5.27 -27.73
N THR A 52 -14.73 5.10 -28.52
CA THR A 52 -14.88 3.99 -29.48
C THR A 52 -15.16 4.58 -30.85
N PRO A 53 -14.35 4.28 -31.89
CA PRO A 53 -14.60 4.79 -33.22
C PRO A 53 -15.89 4.19 -33.79
N SER A 54 -16.74 5.10 -34.27
CA SER A 54 -18.04 4.87 -34.88
C SER A 54 -17.90 4.42 -36.33
N ASN A 55 -17.68 3.13 -36.55
CA ASN A 55 -18.20 2.42 -37.72
C ASN A 55 -17.81 0.96 -37.62
N LEU A 56 -18.81 0.08 -37.51
CA LEU A 56 -18.85 -1.32 -37.93
C LEU A 56 -20.18 -1.86 -37.37
N GLN A 57 -21.25 -1.68 -38.15
CA GLN A 57 -22.57 -2.26 -37.89
C GLN A 57 -22.41 -3.79 -37.88
N GLY A 58 -22.49 -4.40 -36.70
CA GLY A 58 -22.46 -5.85 -36.52
C GLY A 58 -23.49 -6.25 -35.48
N THR A 59 -24.36 -7.17 -35.86
CA THR A 59 -25.50 -7.69 -35.11
C THR A 59 -25.16 -7.98 -33.65
N GLU A 60 -26.02 -7.48 -32.76
CA GLU A 60 -25.98 -7.67 -31.32
C GLU A 60 -26.03 -9.18 -30.99
N VAL A 61 -24.88 -9.76 -30.63
CA VAL A 61 -24.81 -11.03 -29.92
C VAL A 61 -24.51 -10.68 -28.49
N GLY A 62 -25.46 -10.97 -27.59
CA GLY A 62 -25.33 -10.73 -26.16
C GLY A 62 -24.02 -11.30 -25.63
N GLY A 63 -23.07 -10.42 -25.38
CA GLY A 63 -21.81 -10.73 -24.73
C GLY A 63 -21.91 -10.20 -23.32
N ASP A 64 -22.09 -11.09 -22.35
CA ASP A 64 -21.50 -10.88 -21.04
C ASP A 64 -20.07 -10.41 -21.31
N ASP A 65 -19.68 -9.23 -20.82
CA ASP A 65 -18.33 -8.73 -21.01
C ASP A 65 -17.36 -9.85 -20.61
N ILE A 66 -16.78 -10.55 -21.59
CA ILE A 66 -15.69 -11.50 -21.37
C ILE A 66 -14.49 -10.61 -21.09
N VAL A 67 -14.46 -10.04 -19.88
CA VAL A 67 -13.29 -9.46 -19.28
C VAL A 67 -12.36 -10.64 -19.09
N ILE A 68 -11.50 -10.91 -20.08
CA ILE A 68 -10.41 -11.86 -19.91
C ILE A 68 -9.55 -11.26 -18.81
N PRO A 69 -9.57 -11.77 -17.57
CA PRO A 69 -8.78 -11.17 -16.52
C PRO A 69 -7.32 -11.43 -16.88
N ASN A 70 -6.50 -10.38 -16.99
CA ASN A 70 -5.04 -10.49 -17.14
C ASN A 70 -4.37 -10.94 -15.81
N ALA A 71 -5.01 -11.88 -15.12
CA ALA A 71 -4.54 -12.46 -13.88
C ALA A 71 -4.04 -13.87 -14.19
N PRO A 72 -2.78 -14.19 -13.89
CA PRO A 72 -2.27 -15.53 -14.09
C PRO A 72 -3.06 -16.52 -13.23
N ILE A 73 -3.44 -17.65 -13.83
CA ILE A 73 -4.03 -18.79 -13.12
C ILE A 73 -2.88 -19.66 -12.62
N ILE A 74 -2.93 -20.09 -11.35
CA ILE A 74 -1.96 -21.05 -10.82
C ILE A 74 -2.18 -22.39 -11.50
N THR A 75 -1.32 -22.74 -12.44
CA THR A 75 -1.24 -24.10 -12.97
C THR A 75 -0.20 -24.89 -12.17
N PRO A 76 -0.46 -26.18 -11.88
CA PRO A 76 0.46 -27.05 -11.17
C PRO A 76 1.68 -27.46 -12.03
N SER A 77 2.08 -26.70 -13.04
CA SER A 77 3.30 -27.00 -13.83
C SER A 77 4.16 -25.77 -14.07
N SER A 78 3.68 -24.57 -13.70
CA SER A 78 4.35 -23.31 -13.99
C SER A 78 4.99 -22.72 -12.74
N ILE A 79 6.22 -22.24 -12.87
CA ILE A 79 6.81 -21.30 -11.92
C ILE A 79 6.08 -19.97 -12.12
N ILE A 80 5.54 -19.41 -11.04
CA ILE A 80 4.92 -18.09 -11.08
C ILE A 80 5.99 -17.10 -10.64
N GLU A 81 6.29 -16.16 -11.53
CA GLU A 81 7.19 -15.06 -11.27
C GLU A 81 6.38 -13.78 -11.13
N ILE A 82 6.56 -13.10 -9.99
CA ILE A 82 5.94 -11.83 -9.70
C ILE A 82 7.07 -10.81 -9.59
N SER A 83 7.14 -9.88 -10.55
CA SER A 83 8.04 -8.74 -10.48
C SER A 83 7.27 -7.48 -10.09
N ALA A 84 7.92 -6.55 -9.40
CA ALA A 84 7.37 -5.23 -9.10
C ALA A 84 8.48 -4.18 -8.97
N ILE A 85 8.13 -2.93 -9.19
CA ILE A 85 9.07 -1.80 -9.14
C ILE A 85 8.55 -0.79 -8.14
N GLY A 86 9.20 -0.70 -6.99
CA GLY A 86 8.87 0.28 -5.97
C GLY A 86 9.62 1.60 -6.15
N MET A 87 8.95 2.70 -5.82
CA MET A 87 9.53 4.04 -5.88
C MET A 87 9.54 4.70 -4.49
N GLY A 88 10.60 5.43 -4.20
CA GLY A 88 10.75 6.15 -2.94
C GLY A 88 11.54 7.43 -3.12
N VAL A 89 11.12 8.49 -2.45
CA VAL A 89 11.75 9.81 -2.51
C VAL A 89 12.32 10.16 -1.15
N ALA A 90 13.51 10.74 -1.13
CA ALA A 90 14.10 11.25 0.10
C ALA A 90 13.38 12.53 0.55
N PRO A 91 13.13 12.73 1.85
CA PRO A 91 12.61 14.00 2.35
C PRO A 91 13.64 15.11 2.14
N GLU A 92 13.18 16.34 1.93
CA GLU A 92 14.05 17.51 1.71
C GLU A 92 14.97 17.80 2.92
N SER A 93 14.58 17.37 4.12
CA SER A 93 15.30 17.60 5.38
C SER A 93 16.44 16.61 5.66
N THR A 94 17.07 16.03 4.65
CA THR A 94 18.18 15.07 4.84
C THR A 94 19.50 15.77 5.16
N VAL A 95 20.22 15.27 6.17
CA VAL A 95 21.49 15.86 6.62
C VAL A 95 22.66 15.42 5.73
N SER A 96 22.59 14.21 5.16
CA SER A 96 23.63 13.70 4.27
C SER A 96 23.06 12.99 3.03
N PRO A 97 23.80 12.96 1.90
CA PRO A 97 23.40 12.20 0.72
C PRO A 97 23.22 10.70 0.99
N ALA A 98 24.03 10.14 1.89
CA ALA A 98 23.91 8.75 2.32
C ALA A 98 22.61 8.50 3.11
N GLN A 99 22.20 9.46 3.96
CA GLN A 99 20.92 9.41 4.66
C GLN A 99 19.75 9.50 3.69
N ALA A 100 19.82 10.39 2.70
CA ALA A 100 18.80 10.54 1.66
C ALA A 100 18.58 9.23 0.89
N LEU A 101 19.66 8.60 0.42
CA LEU A 101 19.61 7.28 -0.23
C LEU A 101 18.95 6.24 0.68
N ALA A 102 19.39 6.13 1.93
CA ALA A 102 18.87 5.13 2.86
C ALA A 102 17.36 5.28 3.11
N LEU A 103 16.87 6.52 3.24
CA LEU A 103 15.44 6.80 3.42
C LEU A 103 14.65 6.51 2.15
N ALA A 104 15.12 6.99 0.99
CA ALA A 104 14.47 6.74 -0.29
C ALA A 104 14.40 5.24 -0.61
N LYS A 105 15.48 4.49 -0.37
CA LYS A 105 15.53 3.03 -0.55
C LYS A 105 14.52 2.31 0.34
N ARG A 106 14.39 2.70 1.61
CA ARG A 106 13.39 2.11 2.53
C ARG A 106 11.97 2.35 2.03
N ALA A 107 11.67 3.56 1.59
CA ALA A 107 10.36 3.89 1.01
C ALA A 107 10.08 3.06 -0.26
N ALA A 108 11.07 2.95 -1.16
CA ALA A 108 10.96 2.17 -2.38
C ALA A 108 10.73 0.68 -2.11
N ILE A 109 11.42 0.09 -1.13
CA ILE A 109 11.22 -1.32 -0.74
C ILE A 109 9.79 -1.55 -0.24
N VAL A 110 9.27 -0.67 0.62
CA VAL A 110 7.89 -0.80 1.13
C VAL A 110 6.87 -0.71 0.00
N ASP A 111 7.08 0.22 -0.94
CA ASP A 111 6.23 0.35 -2.11
C ASP A 111 6.29 -0.90 -3.01
N ALA A 112 7.48 -1.45 -3.25
CA ALA A 112 7.65 -2.69 -4.02
C ALA A 112 6.91 -3.87 -3.37
N TYR A 113 7.04 -4.06 -2.05
CA TYR A 113 6.31 -5.11 -1.33
C TYR A 113 4.79 -4.96 -1.43
N ARG A 114 4.27 -3.72 -1.37
CA ARG A 114 2.85 -3.43 -1.56
C ARG A 114 2.39 -3.89 -2.95
N GLN A 115 3.12 -3.54 -3.99
CA GLN A 115 2.81 -3.94 -5.36
C GLN A 115 2.89 -5.46 -5.57
N ILE A 116 3.89 -6.14 -4.99
CA ILE A 116 3.98 -7.62 -5.02
C ILE A 116 2.75 -8.23 -4.34
N GLY A 117 2.35 -7.69 -3.18
CA GLY A 117 1.16 -8.15 -2.47
C GLY A 117 -0.11 -8.01 -3.32
N GLU A 118 -0.30 -6.86 -3.97
CA GLU A 118 -1.44 -6.63 -4.87
C GLU A 118 -1.47 -7.61 -6.04
N LYS A 119 -0.32 -7.84 -6.68
CA LYS A 119 -0.19 -8.83 -7.77
C LYS A 119 -0.50 -10.24 -7.27
N MET A 120 0.07 -10.63 -6.12
CA MET A 120 -0.17 -11.93 -5.48
C MET A 120 -1.66 -12.15 -5.17
N TYR A 121 -2.34 -11.14 -4.63
CA TYR A 121 -3.76 -11.25 -4.29
C TYR A 121 -4.67 -11.38 -5.51
N GLY A 122 -4.26 -10.84 -6.65
CA GLY A 122 -4.98 -10.95 -7.91
C GLY A 122 -4.83 -12.31 -8.60
N ILE A 123 -3.91 -13.17 -8.15
CA ILE A 123 -3.69 -14.49 -8.75
C ILE A 123 -4.94 -15.36 -8.56
N ARG A 124 -5.35 -16.04 -9.64
CA ARG A 124 -6.52 -16.92 -9.63
C ARG A 124 -6.08 -18.34 -9.25
N VAL A 125 -6.77 -18.92 -8.28
CA VAL A 125 -6.55 -20.31 -7.86
C VAL A 125 -7.43 -21.25 -8.68
N ASN A 126 -8.69 -20.83 -8.91
CA ASN A 126 -9.68 -21.55 -9.71
C ASN A 126 -10.36 -20.60 -10.70
N ALA A 127 -11.30 -21.13 -11.49
CA ALA A 127 -12.11 -20.33 -12.42
C ALA A 127 -13.01 -19.28 -11.73
N GLN A 128 -13.19 -19.33 -10.41
CA GLN A 128 -14.01 -18.38 -9.65
C GLN A 128 -13.25 -17.76 -8.46
N ASP A 129 -12.41 -18.52 -7.76
CA ASP A 129 -11.71 -18.06 -6.56
C ASP A 129 -10.30 -17.48 -6.86
N THR A 130 -9.96 -16.40 -6.17
CA THR A 130 -8.62 -15.79 -6.13
C THR A 130 -7.85 -16.13 -4.86
N VAL A 131 -6.54 -15.86 -4.83
CA VAL A 131 -5.71 -15.98 -3.62
C VAL A 131 -6.30 -15.14 -2.49
N ARG A 132 -6.81 -13.94 -2.80
CA ARG A 132 -7.49 -13.08 -1.82
C ARG A 132 -8.68 -13.78 -1.16
N ASP A 133 -9.52 -14.43 -1.95
CA ASP A 133 -10.71 -15.13 -1.43
C ASP A 133 -10.31 -16.30 -0.54
N MET A 134 -9.26 -17.04 -0.90
CA MET A 134 -8.72 -18.12 -0.08
C MET A 134 -8.13 -17.61 1.26
N MET A 135 -7.52 -16.43 1.26
CA MET A 135 -7.01 -15.79 2.49
C MET A 135 -8.13 -15.33 3.42
N LEU A 136 -9.28 -14.94 2.89
CA LEU A 136 -10.46 -14.57 3.69
C LEU A 136 -11.10 -15.80 4.34
N LYS A 137 -11.12 -16.93 3.62
CA LYS A 137 -11.69 -18.20 4.11
C LYS A 137 -10.80 -18.89 5.14
N ASN A 138 -9.47 -18.74 5.07
CA ASN A 138 -8.53 -19.47 5.94
C ASN A 138 -7.34 -18.62 6.44
N SER A 139 -7.25 -18.47 7.77
CA SER A 139 -6.16 -17.71 8.44
C SER A 139 -4.77 -18.35 8.28
N THR A 140 -4.69 -19.67 8.10
CA THR A 140 -3.44 -20.38 7.80
C THR A 140 -2.94 -20.01 6.41
N VAL A 141 -3.84 -19.92 5.42
CA VAL A 141 -3.51 -19.48 4.06
C VAL A 141 -3.00 -18.05 4.10
N LYS A 142 -3.69 -17.15 4.81
CA LYS A 142 -3.24 -15.76 5.03
C LYS A 142 -1.81 -15.69 5.57
N THR A 143 -1.50 -16.46 6.61
CA THR A 143 -0.18 -16.46 7.23
C THR A 143 0.91 -16.95 6.26
N LYS A 144 0.63 -18.00 5.48
CA LYS A 144 1.56 -18.55 4.49
C LYS A 144 1.81 -17.59 3.31
N VAL A 145 0.78 -16.93 2.80
CA VAL A 145 0.91 -15.92 1.74
C VAL A 145 1.80 -14.77 2.22
N LEU A 146 1.55 -14.24 3.41
CA LEU A 146 2.37 -13.16 3.98
C LEU A 146 3.82 -13.58 4.23
N ALA A 147 4.06 -14.83 4.65
CA ALA A 147 5.41 -15.35 4.84
C ALA A 147 6.23 -15.33 3.54
N VAL A 148 5.56 -15.50 2.40
CA VAL A 148 6.22 -15.64 1.11
C VAL A 148 6.42 -14.30 0.43
N ILE A 149 5.46 -13.39 0.55
CA ILE A 149 5.66 -12.01 0.08
C ILE A 149 6.94 -11.43 0.72
N ARG A 150 7.19 -11.74 2.00
CA ARG A 150 8.42 -11.33 2.70
C ARG A 150 9.72 -11.91 2.13
N ASN A 151 9.65 -13.01 1.38
CA ASN A 151 10.81 -13.66 0.76
C ASN A 151 11.06 -13.15 -0.67
N ALA A 152 10.49 -12.01 -1.07
CA ALA A 152 10.83 -11.37 -2.33
C ALA A 152 12.28 -10.87 -2.31
N GLU A 153 12.96 -11.05 -3.44
CA GLU A 153 14.36 -10.69 -3.64
C GLU A 153 14.48 -9.32 -4.30
N ILE A 154 15.49 -8.55 -3.91
CA ILE A 154 15.82 -7.27 -4.54
C ILE A 154 16.79 -7.56 -5.68
N VAL A 155 16.35 -7.32 -6.92
CA VAL A 155 17.15 -7.55 -8.13
C VAL A 155 17.99 -6.34 -8.46
N GLU A 156 17.40 -5.15 -8.35
CA GLU A 156 18.06 -3.90 -8.72
C GLU A 156 17.68 -2.76 -7.78
N THR A 157 18.61 -1.84 -7.56
CA THR A 157 18.34 -0.57 -6.89
C THR A 157 19.03 0.54 -7.66
N VAL A 158 18.23 1.48 -8.17
CA VAL A 158 18.70 2.67 -8.88
C VAL A 158 18.39 3.90 -8.03
N TYR A 159 19.37 4.78 -7.84
CA TYR A 159 19.16 6.06 -7.17
C TYR A 159 19.63 7.18 -8.09
N LYS A 160 18.73 8.07 -8.47
CA LYS A 160 18.98 9.23 -9.34
C LYS A 160 18.18 10.43 -8.85
N ASP A 161 18.85 11.56 -8.67
CA ASP A 161 18.22 12.87 -8.39
C ASP A 161 17.21 12.87 -7.24
N GLY A 162 17.50 12.14 -6.14
CA GLY A 162 16.61 12.07 -4.98
C GLY A 162 15.50 11.02 -5.07
N LEU A 163 15.33 10.40 -6.23
CA LEU A 163 14.43 9.27 -6.47
C LEU A 163 15.19 7.95 -6.38
N CYS A 164 14.67 7.03 -5.57
CA CYS A 164 15.10 5.64 -5.53
C CYS A 164 14.06 4.75 -6.19
N GLN A 165 14.51 3.89 -7.09
CA GLN A 165 13.73 2.83 -7.70
C GLN A 165 14.32 1.49 -7.27
N VAL A 166 13.47 0.57 -6.81
CA VAL A 166 13.86 -0.77 -6.39
C VAL A 166 13.06 -1.77 -7.20
N SER A 167 13.75 -2.61 -7.97
CA SER A 167 13.14 -3.74 -8.67
C SER A 167 13.19 -4.98 -7.77
N MET A 168 12.04 -5.60 -7.54
CA MET A 168 11.90 -6.80 -6.74
C MET A 168 11.25 -7.91 -7.54
N GLU A 169 11.69 -9.14 -7.29
CA GLU A 169 11.15 -10.34 -7.90
C GLU A 169 10.81 -11.39 -6.84
N LEU A 170 9.76 -12.15 -7.11
CA LEU A 170 9.32 -13.25 -6.26
C LEU A 170 9.00 -14.45 -7.15
N LYS A 171 9.75 -15.53 -6.95
CA LYS A 171 9.59 -16.80 -7.67
C LYS A 171 8.88 -17.82 -6.81
N LEU A 172 7.85 -18.43 -7.37
CA LEU A 172 6.91 -19.30 -6.66
C LEU A 172 6.72 -20.60 -7.44
N ASP A 173 6.77 -21.73 -6.75
CA ASP A 173 6.41 -23.02 -7.35
C ASP A 173 4.88 -23.20 -7.33
N GLY A 174 4.24 -23.12 -8.51
CA GLY A 174 2.80 -23.27 -8.66
C GLY A 174 2.23 -24.55 -8.05
N LYS A 175 2.96 -25.69 -8.12
CA LYS A 175 2.51 -26.96 -7.51
C LYS A 175 2.41 -26.85 -5.99
N ARG A 176 3.49 -26.35 -5.38
CA ARG A 176 3.59 -26.21 -3.93
C ARG A 176 2.59 -25.18 -3.41
N TRP A 177 2.38 -24.11 -4.17
CA TRP A 177 1.42 -23.06 -3.87
C TRP A 177 -0.02 -23.52 -3.95
N TYR A 178 -0.38 -24.24 -5.01
CA TYR A 178 -1.72 -24.79 -5.16
C TYR A 178 -2.10 -25.62 -3.92
N ARG A 179 -1.22 -26.53 -3.49
CA ARG A 179 -1.40 -27.33 -2.27
C ARG A 179 -1.59 -26.48 -1.01
N VAL A 180 -0.80 -25.41 -0.87
CA VAL A 180 -0.88 -24.51 0.29
C VAL A 180 -2.23 -23.80 0.35
N LEU A 181 -2.79 -23.44 -0.81
CA LEU A 181 -4.05 -22.71 -0.93
C LEU A 181 -5.26 -23.63 -0.81
N THR A 182 -5.26 -24.80 -1.46
CA THR A 182 -6.39 -25.74 -1.47
C THR A 182 -6.41 -26.67 -0.26
N GLY A 183 -5.27 -26.89 0.40
CA GLY A 183 -5.17 -27.76 1.57
C GLY A 183 -5.23 -29.26 1.26
N GLU A 184 -5.33 -29.66 -0.01
CA GLU A 184 -5.37 -31.07 -0.41
C GLU A 184 -3.99 -31.72 -0.31
N GLN A 185 -3.85 -32.70 0.59
CA GLN A 185 -2.74 -33.66 0.58
C GLN A 185 -3.13 -34.78 -0.39
N PHE A 186 -2.23 -35.15 -1.30
CA PHE A 186 -2.43 -36.33 -2.16
C PHE A 186 -2.43 -37.61 -1.33
#